data_AF-W4UVC4-F1
#
_entry.id   AF-W4UVC4-F1
#
_cell.length_a   1.000
_cell.length_b   1.000
_cell.length_c   1.000
_cell.angle_alpha   90.00
_cell.angle_beta   90.00
_cell.angle_gamma   90.00
#
_symmetry.space_group_name_H-M   'P 1'
#
loop_
_entity.id
_entity.type
_entity.pdbx_description
1 polymer ?
#
loop_
_entity_poly.entity_id
_entity_poly.type
_entity_poly.pdbx_seq_one_letter_code
_entity_poly.pdbx_strand_id
1 'polypeptide(L)'
;MKKTTLLILWIMCLHIYNVQAQKIKIKTGIEVLKEQNFKCIDGKRVGLITNPTGVDNQMRSTVDILHEAPNVKLVALYGPEHGVRGDSHAGDAVGSSVDSITGLPLLSLYGKTRKPTPEMLKGVDVLVYDIQDIGCRSFTYISTMGLAMEAAAENGIEVIVLDRPNPLGGNKVEGNLTEDDCISFVSQFKIPYLYGLTCGELAQMLNEEQPAAKRCKLQVVKMKGWKRKMNYMQTGLQWIPSSPHIPQPVSAFFYPVSGILGELGYISIGVGYTIPFQLFAASWIEADRLADRLNALRLPGIQFRPIHLKPFYAFGKGEDLQGVQVHLMNYEAAALSEIQFLVMQEIAVLYPDRAVFSHADPKRFRMFDQVSGSKQIRELFSKRNRWEDIRDYWYKDVDSFRKYSKRFHLYK
;
A
#
# COMPACT_ATOMS: atom_id res chain seq x y z
N MET A 1 22.16 -63.35 -5.85
CA MET A 1 22.57 -61.93 -6.02
C MET A 1 21.78 -61.15 -7.10
N LYS A 2 20.53 -61.50 -7.45
CA LYS A 2 19.75 -60.76 -8.48
C LYS A 2 18.31 -60.37 -8.07
N LYS A 3 17.86 -60.66 -6.85
CA LYS A 3 16.52 -60.29 -6.37
C LYS A 3 16.52 -59.22 -5.27
N THR A 4 17.65 -58.98 -4.61
CA THR A 4 17.77 -57.99 -3.53
C THR A 4 18.10 -56.58 -4.01
N THR A 5 18.64 -56.43 -5.22
CA THR A 5 19.03 -55.13 -5.78
C THR A 5 17.85 -54.36 -6.39
N LEU A 6 16.75 -55.04 -6.74
CA LEU A 6 15.57 -54.40 -7.32
C LEU A 6 14.63 -53.77 -6.27
N LEU A 7 14.70 -54.22 -5.01
CA LEU A 7 13.85 -53.70 -3.93
C LEU A 7 14.39 -52.39 -3.33
N ILE A 8 15.70 -52.16 -3.42
CA ILE A 8 16.35 -50.94 -2.94
C ILE A 8 16.12 -49.76 -3.91
N LEU A 9 15.99 -50.03 -5.22
CA LEU A 9 15.65 -48.99 -6.20
C LEU A 9 14.18 -48.53 -6.14
N TRP A 10 13.26 -49.32 -5.58
CA TRP A 10 11.86 -48.91 -5.44
C TRP A 10 11.61 -48.07 -4.17
N ILE A 11 12.45 -48.23 -3.14
CA ILE A 11 12.36 -47.42 -1.90
C ILE A 11 13.06 -46.06 -2.06
N MET A 12 14.02 -45.92 -2.99
CA MET A 12 14.67 -44.62 -3.28
C MET A 12 13.84 -43.66 -4.14
N CYS A 13 12.73 -44.09 -4.76
CA CYS A 13 11.86 -43.22 -5.56
C CYS A 13 10.64 -42.64 -4.79
N LEU A 14 10.53 -42.91 -3.48
CA LEU A 14 9.50 -42.35 -2.60
C LEU A 14 10.01 -41.19 -1.73
N HIS A 15 11.04 -40.46 -2.19
CA HIS A 15 11.15 -39.05 -1.80
C HIS A 15 10.05 -38.29 -2.53
N ILE A 16 8.82 -38.47 -2.03
CA ILE A 16 7.74 -37.52 -2.23
C ILE A 16 8.35 -36.21 -1.73
N TYR A 17 8.81 -35.38 -2.67
CA TYR A 17 8.97 -33.97 -2.38
C TYR A 17 7.61 -33.54 -1.88
N ASN A 18 7.49 -33.36 -0.56
CA ASN A 18 6.39 -32.62 0.00
C ASN A 18 6.50 -31.24 -0.64
N VAL A 19 5.79 -31.04 -1.75
CA VAL A 19 5.46 -29.72 -2.28
C VAL A 19 4.57 -29.13 -1.20
N GLN A 20 5.21 -28.58 -0.17
CA GLN A 20 4.53 -28.07 0.98
C GLN A 20 3.96 -26.73 0.54
N ALA A 21 2.72 -26.76 0.09
CA ALA A 21 1.95 -25.56 -0.23
C ALA A 21 2.12 -24.55 0.90
N GLN A 22 2.38 -23.29 0.55
CA GLN A 22 2.56 -22.21 1.51
C GLN A 22 1.38 -22.20 2.48
N LYS A 23 1.62 -22.59 3.74
CA LYS A 23 0.56 -22.70 4.73
C LYS A 23 0.11 -21.31 5.16
N ILE A 24 -1.15 -20.96 4.85
CA ILE A 24 -1.81 -19.75 5.34
C ILE A 24 -1.89 -19.82 6.88
N LYS A 25 -1.41 -18.77 7.56
CA LYS A 25 -1.26 -18.72 9.02
C LYS A 25 -2.29 -17.81 9.70
N ILE A 26 -3.14 -17.14 8.93
CA ILE A 26 -4.13 -16.19 9.42
C ILE A 26 -5.49 -16.45 8.76
N LYS A 27 -6.56 -15.90 9.34
CA LYS A 27 -7.85 -15.73 8.66
C LYS A 27 -8.06 -14.22 8.46
N THR A 28 -8.20 -13.79 7.21
CA THR A 28 -8.56 -12.42 6.84
C THR A 28 -10.00 -12.09 7.26
N GLY A 29 -10.40 -10.82 7.18
CA GLY A 29 -11.77 -10.39 7.48
C GLY A 29 -12.83 -11.19 6.70
N ILE A 30 -12.61 -11.43 5.40
CA ILE A 30 -13.52 -12.24 4.57
C ILE A 30 -13.60 -13.71 5.02
N GLU A 31 -12.48 -14.33 5.41
CA GLU A 31 -12.49 -15.69 5.96
C GLU A 31 -13.26 -15.78 7.29
N VAL A 32 -13.10 -14.76 8.15
CA VAL A 32 -13.85 -14.68 9.41
C VAL A 32 -15.33 -14.40 9.16
N LEU A 33 -15.68 -13.56 8.20
CA LEU A 33 -17.07 -13.28 7.82
C LEU A 33 -17.78 -14.54 7.29
N LYS A 34 -17.11 -15.32 6.43
CA LYS A 34 -17.60 -16.62 5.95
C LYS A 34 -17.84 -17.60 7.11
N GLU A 35 -16.87 -17.71 8.03
CA GLU A 35 -16.99 -18.58 9.22
C GLU A 35 -18.15 -18.17 10.13
N GLN A 36 -18.53 -16.89 10.13
CA GLN A 36 -19.68 -16.35 10.86
C GLN A 36 -21.00 -16.44 10.07
N ASN A 37 -21.01 -17.10 8.91
CA ASN A 37 -22.16 -17.18 8.01
C ASN A 37 -22.77 -15.81 7.68
N PHE A 38 -21.89 -14.80 7.46
CA PHE A 38 -22.28 -13.44 7.07
C PHE A 38 -23.21 -12.71 8.06
N LYS A 39 -23.28 -13.15 9.32
CA LYS A 39 -24.27 -12.70 10.31
C LYS A 39 -24.40 -11.18 10.46
N CYS A 40 -23.31 -10.42 10.36
CA CYS A 40 -23.35 -8.96 10.53
C CYS A 40 -23.93 -8.19 9.32
N ILE A 41 -24.12 -8.86 8.18
CA ILE A 41 -24.73 -8.29 6.96
C ILE A 41 -26.01 -9.02 6.52
N ASP A 42 -26.47 -9.99 7.32
CA ASP A 42 -27.70 -10.75 7.05
C ASP A 42 -28.91 -9.83 6.91
N GLY A 43 -29.66 -9.99 5.83
CA GLY A 43 -30.85 -9.20 5.51
C GLY A 43 -30.61 -7.72 5.17
N LYS A 44 -29.36 -7.23 5.18
CA LYS A 44 -29.01 -5.85 4.81
C LYS A 44 -28.75 -5.73 3.31
N ARG A 45 -29.07 -4.58 2.72
CA ARG A 45 -28.62 -4.23 1.35
C ARG A 45 -27.17 -3.79 1.41
N VAL A 46 -26.29 -4.62 0.88
CA VAL A 46 -24.83 -4.45 0.96
C VAL A 46 -24.31 -3.70 -0.25
N GLY A 47 -23.60 -2.60 -0.02
CA GLY A 47 -22.69 -2.00 -0.98
C GLY A 47 -21.26 -2.47 -0.70
N LEU A 48 -20.52 -2.94 -1.71
CA LEU A 48 -19.17 -3.47 -1.53
C LEU A 48 -18.12 -2.57 -2.18
N ILE A 49 -17.23 -2.00 -1.36
CA ILE A 49 -16.02 -1.30 -1.80
C ILE A 49 -14.89 -2.33 -1.88
N THR A 50 -14.48 -2.66 -3.10
CA THR A 50 -13.48 -3.71 -3.35
C THR A 50 -12.71 -3.48 -4.64
N ASN A 51 -11.69 -4.28 -4.86
CA ASN A 51 -10.90 -4.38 -6.08
C ASN A 51 -10.41 -5.84 -6.24
N PRO A 52 -9.54 -6.17 -7.21
CA PRO A 52 -9.08 -7.55 -7.40
C PRO A 52 -8.37 -8.18 -6.19
N THR A 53 -7.91 -7.39 -5.22
CA THR A 53 -7.26 -7.91 -4.00
C THR A 53 -8.26 -8.45 -2.97
N GLY A 54 -9.54 -8.08 -3.11
CA GLY A 54 -10.64 -8.53 -2.26
C GLY A 54 -11.02 -9.98 -2.56
N VAL A 55 -10.16 -10.92 -2.16
CA VAL A 55 -10.37 -12.37 -2.34
C VAL A 55 -10.21 -13.14 -1.03
N ASP A 56 -10.72 -14.36 -1.03
CA ASP A 56 -10.54 -15.35 0.03
C ASP A 56 -9.31 -16.26 -0.17
N ASN A 57 -9.12 -17.25 0.70
CA ASN A 57 -7.99 -18.17 0.62
C ASN A 57 -8.01 -19.09 -0.62
N GLN A 58 -9.15 -19.18 -1.33
CA GLN A 58 -9.32 -19.93 -2.57
C GLN A 58 -9.24 -19.02 -3.81
N MET A 59 -8.83 -17.75 -3.65
CA MET A 59 -8.77 -16.74 -4.71
C MET A 59 -10.13 -16.42 -5.31
N ARG A 60 -11.23 -16.67 -4.58
CA ARG A 60 -12.56 -16.24 -4.99
C ARG A 60 -12.78 -14.80 -4.56
N SER A 61 -13.31 -13.98 -5.48
CA SER A 61 -13.63 -12.58 -5.20
C SER A 61 -14.70 -12.46 -4.11
N THR A 62 -14.53 -11.50 -3.21
CA THR A 62 -15.55 -11.11 -2.23
C THR A 62 -16.83 -10.68 -2.92
N VAL A 63 -16.77 -10.15 -4.15
CA VAL A 63 -17.96 -9.88 -4.97
C VAL A 63 -18.79 -11.14 -5.15
N ASP A 64 -18.16 -12.21 -5.65
CA ASP A 64 -18.84 -13.44 -6.02
C ASP A 64 -19.30 -14.20 -4.76
N ILE A 65 -18.46 -14.20 -3.70
CA ILE A 65 -18.81 -14.80 -2.40
C ILE A 65 -20.07 -14.16 -1.80
N LEU A 66 -20.16 -12.82 -1.80
CA LEU A 66 -21.32 -12.13 -1.24
C LEU A 66 -22.54 -12.20 -2.15
N HIS A 67 -22.35 -12.27 -3.47
CA HIS A 67 -23.46 -12.40 -4.43
C HIS A 67 -24.12 -13.80 -4.35
N GLU A 68 -23.33 -14.85 -4.14
CA GLU A 68 -23.83 -16.24 -4.06
C GLU A 68 -24.39 -16.61 -2.67
N ALA A 69 -24.06 -15.84 -1.62
CA ALA A 69 -24.51 -16.11 -0.27
C ALA A 69 -26.04 -15.85 -0.12
N PRO A 70 -26.87 -16.85 0.21
CA PRO A 70 -28.33 -16.73 0.13
C PRO A 70 -28.94 -15.75 1.16
N ASN A 71 -28.22 -15.46 2.24
CA ASN A 71 -28.63 -14.52 3.28
C ASN A 71 -28.04 -13.11 3.10
N VAL A 72 -27.31 -12.87 2.01
CA VAL A 72 -26.71 -11.56 1.71
C VAL A 72 -27.40 -10.96 0.50
N LYS A 73 -27.77 -9.68 0.60
CA LYS A 73 -28.34 -8.93 -0.53
C LYS A 73 -27.31 -7.90 -1.02
N LEU A 74 -26.40 -8.33 -1.89
CA LEU A 74 -25.44 -7.44 -2.56
C LEU A 74 -26.14 -6.60 -3.63
N VAL A 75 -26.09 -5.27 -3.52
CA VAL A 75 -26.87 -4.35 -4.39
C VAL A 75 -26.02 -3.38 -5.21
N ALA A 76 -24.77 -3.13 -4.83
CA ALA A 76 -23.88 -2.21 -5.54
C ALA A 76 -22.41 -2.53 -5.29
N LEU A 77 -21.57 -2.26 -6.29
CA LEU A 77 -20.12 -2.37 -6.22
C LEU A 77 -19.50 -0.98 -6.35
N TYR A 78 -18.44 -0.72 -5.58
CA TYR A 78 -17.72 0.56 -5.58
C TYR A 78 -16.24 0.29 -5.83
N GLY A 79 -15.73 0.75 -6.96
CA GLY A 79 -14.33 0.58 -7.36
C GLY A 79 -13.48 1.79 -6.99
N PRO A 80 -12.34 1.63 -6.30
CA PRO A 80 -11.40 2.73 -6.08
C PRO A 80 -10.58 2.99 -7.36
N GLU A 81 -9.38 3.57 -7.19
CA GLU A 81 -8.36 3.62 -8.23
C GLU A 81 -8.07 2.20 -8.80
N HIS A 82 -8.07 2.08 -10.13
CA HIS A 82 -7.96 0.84 -10.94
C HIS A 82 -9.23 -0.04 -11.04
N GLY A 83 -10.36 0.39 -10.47
CA GLY A 83 -11.66 -0.27 -10.65
C GLY A 83 -11.86 -1.57 -9.84
N VAL A 84 -13.05 -2.17 -9.96
CA VAL A 84 -13.44 -3.36 -9.16
C VAL A 84 -12.82 -4.64 -9.70
N ARG A 85 -12.83 -4.84 -11.02
CA ARG A 85 -12.30 -6.05 -11.67
C ARG A 85 -10.88 -5.87 -12.22
N GLY A 86 -10.25 -4.70 -12.01
CA GLY A 86 -8.88 -4.41 -12.45
C GLY A 86 -8.73 -4.21 -13.96
N ASP A 87 -9.84 -3.93 -14.64
CA ASP A 87 -9.95 -3.73 -16.08
C ASP A 87 -9.64 -2.29 -16.54
N SER A 88 -9.19 -1.42 -15.62
CA SER A 88 -8.93 0.01 -15.87
C SER A 88 -7.49 0.40 -15.51
N HIS A 89 -6.81 1.22 -16.33
CA HIS A 89 -5.46 1.67 -16.02
C HIS A 89 -5.43 2.77 -14.93
N ALA A 90 -4.24 2.97 -14.35
CA ALA A 90 -3.94 4.08 -13.45
C ALA A 90 -4.20 5.43 -14.15
N GLY A 91 -5.10 6.24 -13.60
CA GLY A 91 -5.45 7.55 -14.17
C GLY A 91 -6.62 7.54 -15.16
N ASP A 92 -7.15 6.38 -15.54
CA ASP A 92 -8.34 6.30 -16.38
C ASP A 92 -9.58 6.77 -15.62
N ALA A 93 -10.48 7.47 -16.32
CA ALA A 93 -11.81 7.75 -15.82
C ALA A 93 -12.64 6.46 -15.87
N VAL A 94 -12.65 5.70 -14.76
CA VAL A 94 -13.59 4.61 -14.60
C VAL A 94 -14.98 5.24 -14.48
N GLY A 95 -15.82 5.09 -15.50
CA GLY A 95 -17.22 5.49 -15.46
C GLY A 95 -18.05 4.50 -14.64
N SER A 96 -19.23 4.92 -14.17
CA SER A 96 -20.18 3.95 -13.63
C SER A 96 -20.63 3.00 -14.74
N SER A 97 -20.62 1.70 -14.45
CA SER A 97 -20.95 0.62 -15.38
C SER A 97 -21.80 -0.45 -14.70
N VAL A 98 -21.97 -1.60 -15.34
CA VAL A 98 -22.64 -2.78 -14.78
C VAL A 98 -21.63 -3.92 -14.76
N ASP A 99 -21.49 -4.61 -13.64
CA ASP A 99 -20.67 -5.82 -13.56
C ASP A 99 -21.30 -6.93 -14.41
N SER A 100 -20.55 -7.44 -15.38
CA SER A 100 -21.07 -8.41 -16.36
C SER A 100 -21.39 -9.77 -15.77
N ILE A 101 -20.81 -10.10 -14.60
CA ILE A 101 -21.00 -11.40 -13.93
C ILE A 101 -22.25 -11.35 -13.04
N THR A 102 -22.36 -10.31 -12.20
CA THR A 102 -23.44 -10.22 -11.21
C THR A 102 -24.63 -9.37 -11.65
N GLY A 103 -24.49 -8.60 -12.74
CA GLY A 103 -25.50 -7.63 -13.20
C GLY A 103 -25.69 -6.42 -12.29
N LEU A 104 -24.77 -6.19 -11.35
CA LEU A 104 -24.88 -5.13 -10.34
C LEU A 104 -24.31 -3.81 -10.85
N PRO A 105 -24.83 -2.65 -10.38
CA PRO A 105 -24.22 -1.37 -10.67
C PRO A 105 -22.80 -1.31 -10.08
N LEU A 106 -21.86 -0.88 -10.91
CA LEU A 106 -20.46 -0.65 -10.58
C LEU A 106 -20.21 0.86 -10.60
N LEU A 107 -19.87 1.42 -9.45
CA LEU A 107 -19.74 2.85 -9.21
C LEU A 107 -18.26 3.19 -8.97
N SER A 108 -17.76 4.22 -9.65
CA SER A 108 -16.37 4.66 -9.49
C SER A 108 -16.20 5.63 -8.33
N LEU A 109 -15.23 5.33 -7.46
CA LEU A 109 -14.76 6.18 -6.37
C LEU A 109 -13.39 6.82 -6.70
N TYR A 110 -13.19 7.19 -7.97
CA TYR A 110 -11.97 7.84 -8.47
C TYR A 110 -12.27 9.08 -9.34
N GLY A 111 -11.24 9.89 -9.60
CA GLY A 111 -11.37 11.09 -10.43
C GLY A 111 -12.26 12.16 -9.80
N LYS A 112 -13.38 12.49 -10.46
CA LYS A 112 -14.33 13.51 -10.01
C LYS A 112 -15.14 13.09 -8.78
N THR A 113 -15.31 11.79 -8.57
CA THR A 113 -16.14 11.27 -7.48
C THR A 113 -15.29 10.33 -6.63
N ARG A 114 -14.62 10.85 -5.59
CA ARG A 114 -13.78 10.07 -4.67
C ARG A 114 -14.49 9.69 -3.37
N LYS A 115 -15.50 10.49 -3.00
CA LYS A 115 -16.42 10.26 -1.89
C LYS A 115 -17.76 9.81 -2.48
N PRO A 116 -18.36 8.70 -2.02
CA PRO A 116 -19.69 8.29 -2.48
C PRO A 116 -20.71 9.42 -2.32
N THR A 117 -21.53 9.66 -3.35
CA THR A 117 -22.63 10.66 -3.26
C THR A 117 -23.86 10.03 -2.59
N PRO A 118 -24.80 10.84 -2.05
CA PRO A 118 -26.07 10.32 -1.53
C PRO A 118 -26.82 9.44 -2.53
N GLU A 119 -26.79 9.77 -3.82
CA GLU A 119 -27.42 9.00 -4.90
C GLU A 119 -26.75 7.63 -5.07
N MET A 120 -25.42 7.58 -4.99
CA MET A 120 -24.66 6.33 -5.04
C MET A 120 -24.95 5.43 -3.84
N LEU A 121 -25.39 5.99 -2.71
CA LEU A 121 -25.70 5.28 -1.48
C LEU A 121 -27.19 4.92 -1.36
N LYS A 122 -28.03 5.36 -2.31
CA LYS A 122 -29.46 5.11 -2.27
C LYS A 122 -29.75 3.62 -2.32
N GLY A 123 -30.42 3.14 -1.27
CA GLY A 123 -30.80 1.74 -1.16
C GLY A 123 -29.70 0.82 -0.65
N VAL A 124 -28.63 1.37 -0.09
CA VAL A 124 -27.61 0.64 0.67
C VAL A 124 -27.86 0.85 2.16
N ASP A 125 -27.84 -0.25 2.93
CA ASP A 125 -27.97 -0.21 4.40
C ASP A 125 -26.59 -0.30 5.08
N VAL A 126 -25.63 -0.95 4.41
CA VAL A 126 -24.27 -1.15 4.90
C VAL A 126 -23.25 -1.10 3.76
N LEU A 127 -22.17 -0.36 3.95
CA LEU A 127 -20.97 -0.43 3.12
C LEU A 127 -19.98 -1.42 3.73
N VAL A 128 -19.55 -2.39 2.93
CA VAL A 128 -18.47 -3.32 3.28
C VAL A 128 -17.21 -2.89 2.54
N TYR A 129 -16.09 -2.77 3.23
CA TYR A 129 -14.76 -2.48 2.66
C TYR A 129 -13.87 -3.72 2.74
N ASP A 130 -13.34 -4.18 1.61
CA ASP A 130 -12.42 -5.32 1.54
C ASP A 130 -11.33 -5.11 0.47
N ILE A 131 -10.26 -4.40 0.84
CA ILE A 131 -9.14 -4.08 -0.06
C ILE A 131 -7.81 -4.26 0.67
N GLN A 132 -6.83 -4.87 0.00
CA GLN A 132 -5.45 -4.94 0.46
C GLN A 132 -4.72 -3.63 0.13
N ASP A 133 -4.40 -2.84 1.15
CA ASP A 133 -3.51 -1.69 1.04
C ASP A 133 -2.03 -2.06 1.29
N ILE A 134 -1.13 -1.07 1.29
CA ILE A 134 0.32 -1.27 1.42
C ILE A 134 0.96 -0.70 2.69
N GLY A 135 0.19 -0.18 3.64
CA GLY A 135 0.71 0.41 4.88
C GLY A 135 1.39 1.77 4.72
N CYS A 136 1.17 2.46 3.60
CA CYS A 136 1.76 3.76 3.26
C CYS A 136 0.68 4.80 2.95
N ARG A 137 0.82 6.01 3.50
CA ARG A 137 -0.20 7.07 3.50
C ARG A 137 -0.63 7.53 2.11
N SER A 138 0.31 7.59 1.17
CA SER A 138 0.05 8.03 -0.20
C SER A 138 -0.61 6.99 -1.09
N PHE A 139 -0.84 5.77 -0.58
CA PHE A 139 -1.58 4.75 -1.29
C PHE A 139 -3.08 4.92 -1.04
N THR A 140 -3.81 5.34 -2.06
CA THR A 140 -5.10 6.04 -1.96
C THR A 140 -6.29 5.20 -1.48
N TYR A 141 -6.14 3.88 -1.33
CA TYR A 141 -7.21 3.00 -0.86
C TYR A 141 -7.68 3.31 0.55
N ILE A 142 -6.79 3.77 1.43
CA ILE A 142 -7.18 4.23 2.77
C ILE A 142 -7.93 5.58 2.70
N SER A 143 -7.60 6.43 1.73
CA SER A 143 -8.31 7.69 1.48
C SER A 143 -9.75 7.40 1.02
N THR A 144 -9.92 6.45 0.09
CA THR A 144 -11.24 5.94 -0.31
C THR A 144 -12.01 5.39 0.89
N MET A 145 -11.38 4.60 1.76
CA MET A 145 -12.00 4.05 2.96
C MET A 145 -12.55 5.16 3.87
N GLY A 146 -11.72 6.14 4.24
CA GLY A 146 -12.16 7.20 5.16
C GLY A 146 -13.19 8.16 4.54
N LEU A 147 -13.09 8.48 3.24
CA LEU A 147 -14.12 9.27 2.57
C LEU A 147 -15.46 8.51 2.47
N ALA A 148 -15.42 7.19 2.26
CA ALA A 148 -16.62 6.35 2.30
C ALA A 148 -17.22 6.27 3.71
N MET A 149 -16.38 6.22 4.76
CA MET A 149 -16.84 6.30 6.15
C MET A 149 -17.52 7.64 6.47
N GLU A 150 -16.95 8.74 5.98
CA GLU A 150 -17.54 10.08 6.11
C GLU A 150 -18.89 10.16 5.41
N ALA A 151 -18.98 9.70 4.15
CA ALA A 151 -20.24 9.67 3.41
C ALA A 151 -21.29 8.76 4.08
N ALA A 152 -20.86 7.63 4.64
CA ALA A 152 -21.75 6.73 5.37
C ALA A 152 -22.30 7.38 6.64
N ALA A 153 -21.45 8.07 7.42
CA ALA A 153 -21.87 8.81 8.61
C ALA A 153 -22.93 9.87 8.27
N GLU A 154 -22.72 10.63 7.19
CA GLU A 154 -23.63 11.68 6.72
C GLU A 154 -24.99 11.14 6.26
N ASN A 155 -25.06 9.88 5.83
CA ASN A 155 -26.26 9.24 5.29
C ASN A 155 -26.86 8.17 6.23
N GLY A 156 -26.34 8.03 7.46
CA GLY A 156 -26.84 7.05 8.43
C GLY A 156 -26.59 5.59 8.03
N ILE A 157 -25.56 5.33 7.21
CA ILE A 157 -25.20 4.01 6.71
C ILE A 157 -24.13 3.38 7.59
N GLU A 158 -24.27 2.08 7.85
CA GLU A 158 -23.28 1.30 8.60
C GLU A 158 -22.05 1.01 7.73
N VAL A 159 -20.86 0.98 8.35
CA VAL A 159 -19.63 0.60 7.67
C VAL A 159 -19.03 -0.62 8.33
N ILE A 160 -18.69 -1.62 7.51
CA ILE A 160 -18.02 -2.84 7.95
C ILE A 160 -16.69 -2.98 7.22
N VAL A 161 -15.58 -2.99 7.95
CA VAL A 161 -14.25 -3.24 7.39
C VAL A 161 -13.90 -4.71 7.56
N LEU A 162 -13.67 -5.41 6.44
CA LEU A 162 -13.07 -6.75 6.44
C LEU A 162 -11.57 -6.58 6.55
N ASP A 163 -11.04 -6.74 7.75
CA ASP A 163 -9.67 -6.32 8.02
C ASP A 163 -8.64 -7.20 7.29
N ARG A 164 -7.55 -6.56 6.86
CA ARG A 164 -6.46 -7.20 6.10
C ARG A 164 -5.08 -6.87 6.71
N PRO A 165 -4.06 -7.71 6.47
CA PRO A 165 -2.72 -7.45 6.97
C PRO A 165 -2.17 -6.13 6.46
N ASN A 166 -1.54 -5.34 7.33
CA ASN A 166 -0.58 -4.35 6.86
C ASN A 166 0.65 -5.12 6.34
N PRO A 167 1.03 -5.00 5.04
CA PRO A 167 2.11 -5.81 4.50
C PRO A 167 3.49 -5.43 5.08
N LEU A 168 3.64 -4.22 5.61
CA LEU A 168 4.81 -3.73 6.34
C LEU A 168 4.85 -4.16 7.82
N GLY A 169 3.85 -4.93 8.26
CA GLY A 169 3.62 -5.18 9.68
C GLY A 169 3.08 -3.94 10.40
N GLY A 170 2.86 -4.10 11.71
CA GLY A 170 2.27 -3.08 12.59
C GLY A 170 3.29 -2.31 13.43
N ASN A 171 4.59 -2.38 13.12
CA ASN A 171 5.61 -1.81 14.01
C ASN A 171 6.35 -0.59 13.42
N LYS A 172 6.51 -0.53 12.10
CA LYS A 172 7.15 0.62 11.45
C LYS A 172 6.20 1.81 11.44
N VAL A 173 6.71 2.92 11.98
CA VAL A 173 6.07 4.23 11.94
C VAL A 173 7.14 5.23 11.54
N GLU A 174 6.94 5.94 10.43
CA GLU A 174 7.92 6.84 9.82
C GLU A 174 7.21 8.04 9.17
N GLY A 175 7.81 9.23 9.25
CA GLY A 175 7.31 10.46 8.64
C GLY A 175 6.40 11.30 9.53
N ASN A 176 6.36 12.61 9.25
CA ASN A 176 5.50 13.56 9.95
C ASN A 176 4.03 13.32 9.63
N LEU A 177 3.14 13.80 10.51
CA LEU A 177 1.72 13.89 10.21
C LEU A 177 1.49 14.87 9.05
N THR A 178 0.41 14.65 8.30
CA THR A 178 -0.04 15.62 7.29
C THR A 178 -0.46 16.94 7.93
N GLU A 179 0.04 18.05 7.40
CA GLU A 179 -0.36 19.41 7.74
C GLU A 179 -1.59 19.86 6.93
N ASP A 180 -2.36 20.82 7.44
CA ASP A 180 -3.64 21.23 6.85
C ASP A 180 -3.51 21.72 5.40
N ASP A 181 -2.41 22.40 5.07
CA ASP A 181 -2.15 22.89 3.71
C ASP A 181 -1.69 21.77 2.74
N CYS A 182 -1.46 20.56 3.25
CA CYS A 182 -1.04 19.39 2.47
C CYS A 182 -2.07 18.25 2.50
N ILE A 183 -3.23 18.42 3.15
CA ILE A 183 -4.32 17.43 3.09
C ILE A 183 -4.83 17.33 1.65
N SER A 184 -4.85 16.11 1.13
CA SER A 184 -5.30 15.77 -0.23
C SER A 184 -5.65 14.29 -0.32
N PHE A 185 -6.08 13.81 -1.50
CA PHE A 185 -6.39 12.39 -1.66
C PHE A 185 -5.18 11.46 -1.48
N VAL A 186 -3.94 11.94 -1.66
CA VAL A 186 -2.70 11.18 -1.40
C VAL A 186 -2.11 11.44 0.01
N SER A 187 -2.86 12.13 0.86
CA SER A 187 -2.45 12.57 2.20
C SER A 187 -3.70 12.91 3.02
N GLN A 188 -4.69 12.03 2.97
CA GLN A 188 -6.07 12.38 3.35
C GLN A 188 -6.26 12.59 4.85
N PHE A 189 -5.36 12.03 5.67
CA PHE A 189 -5.47 12.03 7.12
C PHE A 189 -4.16 12.50 7.78
N LYS A 190 -4.28 13.01 9.01
CA LYS A 190 -3.15 13.41 9.86
C LYS A 190 -2.49 12.17 10.50
N ILE A 191 -1.92 11.32 9.65
CA ILE A 191 -1.16 10.13 10.02
C ILE A 191 0.27 10.21 9.47
N PRO A 192 1.25 9.49 10.05
CA PRO A 192 2.60 9.37 9.50
C PRO A 192 2.60 8.77 8.08
N TYR A 193 3.71 8.92 7.36
CA TYR A 193 3.85 8.37 6.01
C TYR A 193 3.76 6.83 6.01
N LEU A 194 4.47 6.18 6.93
CA LEU A 194 4.21 4.79 7.33
C LEU A 194 3.50 4.82 8.67
N TYR A 195 2.26 4.38 8.72
CA TYR A 195 1.40 4.56 9.89
C TYR A 195 1.23 3.29 10.75
N GLY A 196 1.72 2.13 10.28
CA GLY A 196 1.83 0.92 11.10
C GLY A 196 0.51 0.38 11.68
N LEU A 197 -0.62 0.60 11.01
CA LEU A 197 -1.93 0.04 11.40
C LEU A 197 -2.48 -0.82 10.27
N THR A 198 -3.38 -1.75 10.59
CA THR A 198 -4.22 -2.37 9.56
C THR A 198 -5.30 -1.39 9.10
N CYS A 199 -5.99 -1.67 7.99
CA CYS A 199 -7.11 -0.83 7.54
C CYS A 199 -8.24 -0.78 8.59
N GLY A 200 -8.51 -1.87 9.31
CA GLY A 200 -9.47 -1.91 10.40
C GLY A 200 -9.05 -1.09 11.63
N GLU A 201 -7.79 -1.18 12.05
CA GLU A 201 -7.24 -0.35 13.14
C GLU A 201 -7.26 1.15 12.77
N LEU A 202 -6.91 1.48 11.52
CA LEU A 202 -6.98 2.84 10.99
C LEU A 202 -8.42 3.36 10.95
N ALA A 203 -9.39 2.56 10.50
CA ALA A 203 -10.80 2.95 10.49
C ALA A 203 -11.30 3.28 11.90
N GLN A 204 -10.93 2.49 12.92
CA GLN A 204 -11.29 2.81 14.31
C GLN A 204 -10.67 4.13 14.78
N MET A 205 -9.40 4.36 14.46
CA MET A 205 -8.71 5.60 14.80
C MET A 205 -9.41 6.81 14.16
N LEU A 206 -9.65 6.77 12.85
CA LEU A 206 -10.28 7.86 12.11
C LEU A 206 -11.70 8.15 12.61
N ASN A 207 -12.47 7.11 12.97
CA ASN A 207 -13.82 7.29 13.49
C ASN A 207 -13.82 7.95 14.89
N GLU A 208 -12.85 7.62 15.75
CA GLU A 208 -12.74 8.21 17.09
C GLU A 208 -12.25 9.67 17.07
N GLU A 209 -11.51 10.06 16.03
CA GLU A 209 -11.08 11.45 15.81
C GLU A 209 -12.24 12.38 15.37
N GLN A 210 -13.34 11.82 14.87
CA GLN A 210 -14.51 12.61 14.53
C GLN A 210 -15.32 13.00 15.78
N PRO A 211 -15.94 14.20 15.79
CA PRO A 211 -16.95 14.55 16.79
C PRO A 211 -18.02 13.46 16.89
N ALA A 212 -18.52 13.17 18.10
CA ALA A 212 -19.45 12.06 18.33
C ALA A 212 -20.66 12.04 17.37
N ALA A 213 -21.20 13.21 17.03
CA ALA A 213 -22.33 13.37 16.10
C ALA A 213 -21.99 13.07 14.62
N LYS A 214 -20.71 12.96 14.26
CA LYS A 214 -20.22 12.69 12.90
C LYS A 214 -19.55 11.31 12.77
N ARG A 215 -19.61 10.49 13.82
CA ARG A 215 -19.04 9.14 13.78
C ARG A 215 -19.93 8.23 12.95
N CYS A 216 -19.33 7.43 12.07
CA CYS A 216 -20.06 6.37 11.39
C CYS A 216 -20.32 5.21 12.36
N LYS A 217 -21.40 4.47 12.12
CA LYS A 217 -21.64 3.18 12.78
C LYS A 217 -20.66 2.16 12.20
N LEU A 218 -19.48 2.07 12.81
CA LEU A 218 -18.37 1.24 12.35
C LEU A 218 -18.35 -0.12 13.05
N GLN A 219 -18.19 -1.18 12.27
CA GLN A 219 -17.78 -2.49 12.75
C GLN A 219 -16.53 -2.95 11.98
N VAL A 220 -15.60 -3.60 12.68
CA VAL A 220 -14.43 -4.24 12.05
C VAL A 220 -14.55 -5.75 12.22
N VAL A 221 -14.53 -6.49 11.11
CA VAL A 221 -14.40 -7.95 11.13
C VAL A 221 -12.91 -8.28 11.27
N LYS A 222 -12.49 -8.40 12.53
CA LYS A 222 -11.10 -8.61 12.93
C LYS A 222 -10.54 -9.93 12.38
N MET A 223 -9.30 -9.89 11.90
CA MET A 223 -8.55 -11.08 11.51
C MET A 223 -8.30 -12.03 12.68
N LYS A 224 -8.06 -13.31 12.38
CA LYS A 224 -7.53 -14.28 13.35
C LYS A 224 -6.08 -14.63 13.00
N GLY A 225 -5.20 -14.65 13.99
CA GLY A 225 -3.82 -15.11 13.83
C GLY A 225 -2.79 -14.05 13.41
N TRP A 226 -3.19 -12.95 12.77
CA TRP A 226 -2.26 -11.86 12.44
C TRP A 226 -1.63 -11.25 13.70
N LYS A 227 -0.36 -10.90 13.60
CA LYS A 227 0.46 -10.28 14.65
C LYS A 227 1.17 -9.09 14.08
N ARG A 228 1.42 -8.07 14.90
CA ARG A 228 2.07 -6.83 14.44
C ARG A 228 3.47 -7.06 13.85
N LYS A 229 4.17 -8.09 14.31
CA LYS A 229 5.48 -8.50 13.78
C LYS A 229 5.42 -9.22 12.42
N MET A 230 4.24 -9.51 11.88
CA MET A 230 4.11 -10.21 10.60
C MET A 230 4.13 -9.20 9.45
N ASN A 231 5.12 -9.33 8.57
CA ASN A 231 5.00 -8.81 7.21
C ASN A 231 4.12 -9.73 6.34
N TYR A 232 3.78 -9.29 5.13
CA TYR A 232 2.84 -10.02 4.27
C TYR A 232 3.28 -11.47 3.99
N MET A 233 4.55 -11.68 3.65
CA MET A 233 5.09 -13.00 3.31
C MET A 233 4.92 -14.01 4.46
N GLN A 234 5.03 -13.54 5.71
CA GLN A 234 4.88 -14.38 6.89
C GLN A 234 3.44 -14.84 7.14
N THR A 235 2.43 -14.17 6.54
CA THR A 235 1.01 -14.55 6.66
C THR A 235 0.68 -15.85 5.92
N GLY A 236 1.47 -16.20 4.91
CA GLY A 236 1.20 -17.34 4.04
C GLY A 236 0.20 -17.07 2.91
N LEU A 237 -0.38 -15.87 2.85
CA LEU A 237 -1.32 -15.48 1.80
C LEU A 237 -0.61 -15.27 0.45
N GLN A 238 -1.37 -15.45 -0.63
CA GLN A 238 -0.94 -15.09 -1.97
C GLN A 238 -1.09 -13.59 -2.21
N TRP A 239 -0.09 -12.97 -2.81
CA TRP A 239 -0.15 -11.56 -3.17
C TRP A 239 -0.85 -11.38 -4.52
N ILE A 240 -1.92 -10.60 -4.52
CA ILE A 240 -2.49 -10.04 -5.74
C ILE A 240 -1.90 -8.64 -5.89
N PRO A 241 -1.39 -8.25 -7.09
CA PRO A 241 -0.89 -6.91 -7.32
C PRO A 241 -1.86 -5.85 -6.80
N SER A 242 -1.44 -5.12 -5.76
CA SER A 242 -2.28 -4.09 -5.13
C SER A 242 -2.47 -2.90 -6.08
N SER A 243 -1.49 -2.65 -6.94
CA SER A 243 -1.60 -1.85 -8.16
C SER A 243 -0.61 -2.39 -9.20
N PRO A 244 -0.65 -1.95 -10.47
CA PRO A 244 0.26 -2.45 -11.52
C PRO A 244 1.75 -2.34 -11.16
N HIS A 245 2.14 -1.31 -10.40
CA HIS A 245 3.52 -1.10 -9.98
C HIS A 245 3.85 -1.67 -8.59
N ILE A 246 2.88 -2.31 -7.90
CA ILE A 246 3.12 -3.13 -6.69
C ILE A 246 2.82 -4.60 -7.02
N PRO A 247 3.58 -5.23 -7.95
CA PRO A 247 3.27 -6.57 -8.46
C PRO A 247 3.57 -7.69 -7.46
N GLN A 248 4.41 -7.42 -6.45
CA GLN A 248 4.90 -8.41 -5.51
C GLN A 248 4.78 -7.88 -4.07
N PRO A 249 4.69 -8.74 -3.04
CA PRO A 249 4.56 -8.29 -1.66
C PRO A 249 5.78 -7.48 -1.22
N VAL A 250 6.97 -7.80 -1.76
CA VAL A 250 8.20 -7.04 -1.50
C VAL A 250 8.13 -5.61 -2.06
N SER A 251 7.37 -5.39 -3.15
CA SER A 251 7.20 -4.05 -3.73
C SER A 251 6.51 -3.09 -2.75
N ALA A 252 5.69 -3.59 -1.83
CA ALA A 252 5.12 -2.77 -0.76
C ALA A 252 6.21 -2.18 0.15
N PHE A 253 7.31 -2.90 0.38
CA PHE A 253 8.43 -2.42 1.20
C PHE A 253 9.19 -1.30 0.51
N PHE A 254 9.28 -1.37 -0.82
CA PHE A 254 10.04 -0.45 -1.63
C PHE A 254 9.25 0.78 -2.07
N TYR A 255 7.92 0.72 -2.14
CA TYR A 255 7.10 1.91 -2.39
C TYR A 255 7.49 3.11 -1.50
N PRO A 256 7.60 3.00 -0.16
CA PRO A 256 8.03 4.12 0.65
C PRO A 256 9.51 4.47 0.50
N VAL A 257 10.35 3.57 -0.01
CA VAL A 257 11.80 3.79 -0.22
C VAL A 257 12.05 4.86 -1.27
N SER A 258 11.24 4.90 -2.34
CA SER A 258 11.47 5.78 -3.49
C SER A 258 10.24 6.57 -3.96
N GLY A 259 9.06 6.32 -3.40
CA GLY A 259 7.78 6.81 -3.91
C GLY A 259 7.63 8.33 -3.89
N ILE A 260 8.14 9.01 -2.85
CA ILE A 260 8.05 10.48 -2.74
C ILE A 260 8.88 11.15 -3.84
N LEU A 261 10.11 10.68 -4.06
CA LEU A 261 10.95 11.14 -5.16
C LEU A 261 10.37 10.77 -6.53
N GLY A 262 9.71 9.61 -6.62
CA GLY A 262 8.99 9.18 -7.81
C GLY A 262 7.96 10.20 -8.32
N GLU A 263 7.34 10.95 -7.42
CA GLU A 263 6.41 12.02 -7.79
C GLU A 263 7.06 13.16 -8.56
N LEU A 264 8.38 13.28 -8.61
CA LEU A 264 9.03 14.32 -9.41
C LEU A 264 9.26 13.91 -10.87
N GLY A 265 9.28 12.60 -11.15
CA GLY A 265 9.65 12.10 -12.48
C GLY A 265 11.03 12.58 -12.95
N TYR A 266 11.95 12.80 -12.01
CA TYR A 266 13.27 13.39 -12.28
C TYR A 266 14.38 12.36 -12.46
N ILE A 267 14.27 11.22 -11.79
CA ILE A 267 15.13 10.04 -11.98
C ILE A 267 14.24 8.80 -12.06
N SER A 268 14.75 7.73 -12.67
CA SER A 268 14.06 6.44 -12.65
C SER A 268 14.10 5.89 -11.23
N ILE A 269 12.92 5.52 -10.74
CA ILE A 269 12.77 4.75 -9.50
C ILE A 269 12.43 3.27 -9.78
N GLY A 270 12.68 2.80 -11.01
CA GLY A 270 12.35 1.45 -11.46
C GLY A 270 10.93 1.29 -12.00
N VAL A 271 10.03 2.24 -11.80
CA VAL A 271 8.77 2.32 -12.56
C VAL A 271 9.12 2.58 -14.03
N GLY A 272 8.69 1.69 -14.93
CA GLY A 272 9.22 1.62 -16.29
C GLY A 272 10.20 0.46 -16.53
N TYR A 273 10.61 -0.23 -15.47
CA TYR A 273 11.51 -1.38 -15.48
C TYR A 273 10.93 -2.55 -14.65
N THR A 274 11.65 -3.67 -14.52
CA THR A 274 11.13 -4.92 -13.93
C THR A 274 11.14 -4.97 -12.40
N ILE A 275 11.73 -3.97 -11.74
CA ILE A 275 11.88 -3.90 -10.27
C ILE A 275 11.42 -2.53 -9.75
N PRO A 276 10.11 -2.21 -9.89
CA PRO A 276 9.57 -0.90 -9.52
C PRO A 276 9.81 -0.58 -8.05
N PHE A 277 10.20 0.66 -7.78
CA PHE A 277 10.55 1.23 -6.48
C PHE A 277 11.86 0.72 -5.85
N GLN A 278 12.56 -0.24 -6.47
CA GLN A 278 13.74 -0.89 -5.90
C GLN A 278 15.08 -0.27 -6.32
N LEU A 279 15.07 0.84 -7.06
CA LEU A 279 16.28 1.45 -7.62
C LEU A 279 16.16 2.96 -7.74
N PHE A 280 17.30 3.60 -8.00
CA PHE A 280 17.42 5.00 -8.39
C PHE A 280 18.42 5.12 -9.53
N ALA A 281 18.04 5.67 -10.69
CA ALA A 281 18.91 5.73 -11.86
C ALA A 281 18.62 6.89 -12.81
N ALA A 282 19.67 7.39 -13.47
CA ALA A 282 19.60 8.41 -14.53
C ALA A 282 20.80 8.26 -15.49
N SER A 283 20.72 8.88 -16.66
CA SER A 283 21.75 8.78 -17.71
C SER A 283 23.07 9.50 -17.35
N TRP A 284 23.02 10.42 -16.38
CA TRP A 284 24.17 11.19 -15.91
C TRP A 284 24.80 10.64 -14.62
N ILE A 285 24.28 9.55 -14.06
CA ILE A 285 24.83 8.91 -12.86
C ILE A 285 25.97 7.95 -13.26
N GLU A 286 26.99 7.84 -12.42
CA GLU A 286 28.01 6.78 -12.47
C GLU A 286 27.68 5.76 -11.36
N ALA A 287 27.31 4.53 -11.75
CA ALA A 287 26.71 3.55 -10.85
C ALA A 287 27.59 3.23 -9.63
N ASP A 288 28.88 2.95 -9.86
CA ASP A 288 29.83 2.58 -8.80
C ASP A 288 30.08 3.72 -7.81
N ARG A 289 30.25 4.96 -8.32
CA ARG A 289 30.47 6.14 -7.46
C ARG A 289 29.28 6.41 -6.53
N LEU A 290 28.06 6.30 -7.06
CA LEU A 290 26.86 6.48 -6.24
C LEU A 290 26.71 5.34 -5.22
N ALA A 291 26.96 4.10 -5.62
CA ALA A 291 26.91 2.94 -4.72
C ALA A 291 27.92 3.08 -3.57
N ASP A 292 29.17 3.44 -3.86
CA ASP A 292 30.23 3.61 -2.86
C ASP A 292 29.88 4.70 -1.84
N ARG A 293 29.41 5.86 -2.31
CA ARG A 293 28.95 6.97 -1.45
C ARG A 293 27.81 6.55 -0.52
N LEU A 294 26.80 5.88 -1.06
CA LEU A 294 25.65 5.44 -0.27
C LEU A 294 25.99 4.33 0.71
N ASN A 295 26.82 3.36 0.32
CA ASN A 295 27.30 2.31 1.22
C ASN A 295 28.20 2.87 2.34
N ALA A 296 28.93 3.96 2.10
CA ALA A 296 29.71 4.65 3.13
C ALA A 296 28.85 5.26 4.25
N LEU A 297 27.54 5.48 4.02
CA LEU A 297 26.60 5.92 5.06
C LEU A 297 26.27 4.80 6.07
N ARG A 298 26.57 3.53 5.75
CA ARG A 298 26.36 2.36 6.62
C ARG A 298 24.92 2.26 7.17
N LEU A 299 23.94 2.46 6.29
CA LEU A 299 22.54 2.43 6.67
C LEU A 299 22.15 1.03 7.20
N PRO A 300 21.54 0.93 8.40
CA PRO A 300 21.18 -0.36 8.97
C PRO A 300 20.26 -1.18 8.05
N GLY A 301 20.66 -2.41 7.74
CA GLY A 301 19.84 -3.34 6.96
C GLY A 301 19.73 -3.03 5.46
N ILE A 302 20.52 -2.08 4.94
CA ILE A 302 20.51 -1.70 3.52
C ILE A 302 21.87 -1.94 2.89
N GLN A 303 21.86 -2.44 1.67
CA GLN A 303 23.02 -2.49 0.78
C GLN A 303 22.64 -1.85 -0.56
N PHE A 304 23.49 -0.98 -1.09
CA PHE A 304 23.34 -0.43 -2.44
C PHE A 304 24.24 -1.21 -3.41
N ARG A 305 23.68 -1.68 -4.51
CA ARG A 305 24.40 -2.38 -5.59
C ARG A 305 24.37 -1.52 -6.86
N PRO A 306 25.51 -1.27 -7.53
CA PRO A 306 25.52 -0.57 -8.81
C PRO A 306 24.67 -1.34 -9.85
N ILE A 307 23.94 -0.62 -10.70
CA ILE A 307 23.10 -1.19 -11.76
C ILE A 307 23.15 -0.34 -13.03
N HIS A 308 23.16 -1.02 -14.17
CA HIS A 308 22.97 -0.45 -15.50
C HIS A 308 21.67 -1.01 -16.07
N LEU A 309 20.83 -0.17 -16.64
CA LEU A 309 19.52 -0.58 -17.12
C LEU A 309 19.03 0.30 -18.26
N LYS A 310 18.02 -0.21 -18.98
CA LYS A 310 17.32 0.49 -20.04
C LYS A 310 15.80 0.33 -19.83
N PRO A 311 15.10 1.36 -19.33
CA PRO A 311 13.66 1.30 -19.09
C PRO A 311 12.84 0.99 -20.35
N PHE A 312 11.77 0.21 -20.18
CA PHE A 312 10.83 -0.15 -21.24
C PHE A 312 9.78 0.94 -21.50
N TYR A 313 9.42 1.70 -20.46
CA TYR A 313 8.47 2.82 -20.49
C TYR A 313 8.79 3.82 -19.36
N ALA A 314 7.96 4.85 -19.21
CA ALA A 314 8.14 5.93 -18.22
C ALA A 314 9.48 6.67 -18.34
N PHE A 315 10.05 7.14 -17.23
CA PHE A 315 11.26 7.96 -17.22
C PHE A 315 12.45 7.23 -17.85
N GLY A 316 13.17 7.91 -18.75
CA GLY A 316 14.36 7.38 -19.42
C GLY A 316 14.05 6.20 -20.36
N LYS A 317 12.83 6.10 -20.90
CA LYS A 317 12.45 5.05 -21.86
C LYS A 317 13.47 4.95 -23.00
N GLY A 318 14.10 3.79 -23.13
CA GLY A 318 15.05 3.50 -24.21
C GLY A 318 16.45 4.10 -24.03
N GLU A 319 16.67 4.90 -22.99
CA GLU A 319 17.99 5.44 -22.63
C GLU A 319 18.77 4.46 -21.76
N ASP A 320 20.09 4.45 -21.91
CA ASP A 320 20.97 3.72 -21.00
C ASP A 320 21.13 4.54 -19.72
N LEU A 321 20.62 3.98 -18.62
CA LEU A 321 20.69 4.58 -17.29
C LEU A 321 21.66 3.81 -16.41
N GLN A 322 22.24 4.53 -15.46
CA GLN A 322 23.08 3.97 -14.41
C GLN A 322 22.55 4.41 -13.05
N GLY A 323 22.86 3.64 -12.01
CA GLY A 323 22.49 4.01 -10.66
C GLY A 323 22.66 2.90 -9.66
N VAL A 324 21.76 2.83 -8.69
CA VAL A 324 21.82 1.85 -7.61
C VAL A 324 20.51 1.08 -7.49
N GLN A 325 20.61 -0.23 -7.29
CA GLN A 325 19.53 -1.04 -6.74
C GLN A 325 19.66 -1.07 -5.21
N VAL A 326 18.55 -0.86 -4.51
CA VAL A 326 18.47 -0.95 -3.05
C VAL A 326 18.15 -2.39 -2.67
N HIS A 327 19.01 -3.00 -1.85
CA HIS A 327 18.79 -4.34 -1.29
C HIS A 327 18.47 -4.23 0.20
N LEU A 328 17.31 -4.77 0.59
CA LEU A 328 16.88 -4.88 1.98
C LEU A 328 17.49 -6.15 2.60
N MET A 329 18.61 -6.00 3.28
CA MET A 329 19.34 -7.08 3.95
C MET A 329 18.75 -7.42 5.33
N ASN A 330 18.19 -6.42 6.02
CA ASN A 330 17.46 -6.60 7.27
C ASN A 330 16.29 -5.61 7.33
N TYR A 331 15.08 -6.11 7.10
CA TYR A 331 13.87 -5.31 7.09
C TYR A 331 13.63 -4.58 8.42
N GLU A 332 13.81 -5.25 9.56
CA GLU A 332 13.49 -4.66 10.87
C GLU A 332 14.39 -3.47 11.17
N ALA A 333 15.67 -3.57 10.83
CA ALA A 333 16.66 -2.51 11.05
C ALA A 333 16.52 -1.32 10.09
N ALA A 334 15.98 -1.52 8.88
CA ALA A 334 15.91 -0.49 7.85
C ALA A 334 14.86 0.59 8.14
N ALA A 335 15.27 1.86 8.12
CA ALA A 335 14.37 3.00 7.97
C ALA A 335 14.09 3.19 6.48
N LEU A 336 12.85 2.96 6.05
CA LEU A 336 12.55 2.79 4.63
C LEU A 336 12.49 4.15 3.92
N SER A 337 11.70 5.07 4.47
CA SER A 337 11.34 6.33 3.80
C SER A 337 12.47 7.34 3.70
N GLU A 338 13.49 7.26 4.57
CA GLU A 338 14.64 8.17 4.53
C GLU A 338 15.60 7.91 3.36
N ILE A 339 15.55 6.70 2.77
CA ILE A 339 16.51 6.26 1.75
C ILE A 339 16.51 7.19 0.53
N GLN A 340 15.34 7.58 0.00
CA GLN A 340 15.30 8.51 -1.14
C GLN A 340 15.95 9.86 -0.84
N PHE A 341 15.82 10.39 0.38
CA PHE A 341 16.42 11.68 0.74
C PHE A 341 17.94 11.56 0.85
N LEU A 342 18.44 10.43 1.36
CA LEU A 342 19.86 10.12 1.38
C LEU A 342 20.41 9.93 -0.04
N VAL A 343 19.66 9.29 -0.94
CA VAL A 343 20.00 9.21 -2.36
C VAL A 343 20.03 10.59 -3.02
N MET A 344 19.02 11.43 -2.78
CA MET A 344 18.99 12.81 -3.26
C MET A 344 20.17 13.63 -2.74
N GLN A 345 20.59 13.40 -1.49
CA GLN A 345 21.75 14.03 -0.88
C GLN A 345 23.03 13.62 -1.60
N GLU A 346 23.28 12.32 -1.76
CA GLU A 346 24.51 11.84 -2.39
C GLU A 346 24.57 12.18 -3.89
N ILE A 347 23.40 12.25 -4.56
CA ILE A 347 23.29 12.83 -5.90
C ILE A 347 23.73 14.29 -5.92
N ALA A 348 23.24 15.13 -5.01
CA ALA A 348 23.62 16.55 -4.98
C ALA A 348 25.10 16.76 -4.63
N VAL A 349 25.72 15.83 -3.88
CA VAL A 349 27.16 15.85 -3.60
C VAL A 349 27.98 15.48 -4.83
N LEU A 350 27.62 14.40 -5.53
CA LEU A 350 28.36 13.92 -6.70
C LEU A 350 28.13 14.79 -7.94
N TYR A 351 26.92 15.32 -8.08
CA TYR A 351 26.42 16.06 -9.25
C TYR A 351 25.67 17.32 -8.79
N PRO A 352 26.38 18.38 -8.33
CA PRO A 352 25.73 19.59 -7.81
C PRO A 352 24.81 20.30 -8.82
N ASP A 353 25.13 20.20 -10.11
CA ASP A 353 24.33 20.70 -11.25
C ASP A 353 23.13 19.78 -11.60
N ARG A 354 22.86 18.78 -10.76
CA ARG A 354 21.73 17.84 -10.85
C ARG A 354 20.96 17.73 -9.53
N ALA A 355 21.14 18.71 -8.64
CA ALA A 355 20.37 18.80 -7.40
C ALA A 355 18.85 18.77 -7.69
N VAL A 356 18.14 17.82 -7.10
CA VAL A 356 16.76 17.47 -7.51
C VAL A 356 15.82 18.67 -7.58
N PHE A 357 15.73 19.49 -6.53
CA PHE A 357 14.79 20.63 -6.52
C PHE A 357 15.23 21.84 -7.35
N SER A 358 16.46 21.84 -7.87
CA SER A 358 16.95 22.84 -8.82
C SER A 358 16.62 22.49 -10.26
N HIS A 359 16.31 21.22 -10.55
CA HIS A 359 16.19 20.72 -11.93
C HIS A 359 14.93 19.90 -12.22
N ALA A 360 14.24 19.37 -11.21
CA ALA A 360 12.94 18.72 -11.38
C ALA A 360 11.85 19.75 -11.75
N ASP A 361 10.81 19.31 -12.44
CA ASP A 361 9.70 20.17 -12.87
C ASP A 361 9.00 20.82 -11.65
N PRO A 362 9.04 22.15 -11.49
CA PRO A 362 8.39 22.83 -10.37
C PRO A 362 6.88 22.57 -10.27
N LYS A 363 6.21 22.21 -11.38
CA LYS A 363 4.79 21.84 -11.38
C LYS A 363 4.51 20.57 -10.54
N ARG A 364 5.52 19.73 -10.33
CA ARG A 364 5.43 18.50 -9.54
C ARG A 364 5.67 18.72 -8.04
N PHE A 365 6.19 19.88 -7.64
CA PHE A 365 6.55 20.16 -6.24
C PHE A 365 5.35 20.12 -5.30
N ARG A 366 4.18 20.57 -5.76
CA ARG A 366 2.95 20.48 -4.96
C ARG A 366 2.58 19.04 -4.63
N MET A 367 2.74 18.12 -5.60
CA MET A 367 2.47 16.69 -5.37
C MET A 367 3.50 16.09 -4.40
N PHE A 368 4.78 16.46 -4.54
CA PHE A 368 5.83 16.08 -3.60
C PHE A 368 5.49 16.52 -2.17
N ASP A 369 5.05 17.77 -1.98
CA ASP A 369 4.66 18.31 -0.67
C ASP A 369 3.45 17.56 -0.09
N GLN A 370 2.44 17.30 -0.93
CA GLN A 370 1.23 16.56 -0.53
C GLN A 370 1.59 15.14 -0.07
N VAL A 371 2.36 14.39 -0.86
CA VAL A 371 2.80 13.03 -0.50
C VAL A 371 3.66 13.05 0.76
N SER A 372 4.55 14.04 0.91
CA SER A 372 5.35 14.27 2.13
C SER A 372 4.50 14.69 3.33
N GLY A 373 3.30 15.21 3.09
CA GLY A 373 2.39 15.71 4.12
C GLY A 373 2.81 17.06 4.71
N SER A 374 3.85 17.69 4.17
CA SER A 374 4.26 19.06 4.50
C SER A 374 5.22 19.58 3.44
N LYS A 375 5.07 20.86 3.08
CA LYS A 375 6.06 21.57 2.24
C LYS A 375 7.41 21.75 2.94
N GLN A 376 7.47 21.65 4.27
CA GLN A 376 8.70 21.80 5.04
C GLN A 376 9.75 20.78 4.63
N ILE A 377 9.34 19.56 4.22
CA ILE A 377 10.27 18.53 3.75
C ILE A 377 11.05 19.01 2.53
N ARG A 378 10.36 19.55 1.52
CA ARG A 378 11.01 20.10 0.34
C ARG A 378 11.79 21.37 0.69
N GLU A 379 11.18 22.32 1.40
CA GLU A 379 11.77 23.63 1.69
C GLU A 379 13.06 23.53 2.50
N LEU A 380 13.07 22.71 3.56
CA LEU A 380 14.24 22.50 4.39
C LEU A 380 15.33 21.70 3.64
N PHE A 381 14.95 20.62 2.94
CA PHE A 381 15.91 19.83 2.17
C PHE A 381 16.57 20.66 1.06
N SER A 382 15.80 21.53 0.40
CA SER A 382 16.29 22.37 -0.71
C SER A 382 17.32 23.42 -0.29
N LYS A 383 17.50 23.69 1.02
CA LYS A 383 18.50 24.67 1.49
C LYS A 383 19.92 24.29 1.12
N ARG A 384 20.26 23.00 1.24
CA ARG A 384 21.60 22.47 0.93
C ARG A 384 21.63 20.97 0.60
N ASN A 385 20.48 20.37 0.32
CA ASN A 385 20.31 18.97 -0.09
C ASN A 385 20.82 17.97 0.96
N ARG A 386 20.49 18.19 2.24
CA ARG A 386 20.93 17.34 3.35
C ARG A 386 19.75 16.73 4.10
N TRP A 387 19.82 15.42 4.34
CA TRP A 387 18.84 14.69 5.15
C TRP A 387 18.77 15.23 6.59
N GLU A 388 19.91 15.61 7.16
CA GLU A 388 19.98 16.09 8.54
C GLU A 388 19.12 17.34 8.79
N ASP A 389 18.88 18.17 7.77
CA ASP A 389 18.04 19.37 7.89
C ASP A 389 16.54 19.05 8.00
N ILE A 390 16.14 17.84 7.60
CA ILE A 390 14.74 17.40 7.61
C ILE A 390 14.48 16.23 8.54
N ARG A 391 15.53 15.56 9.04
CA ARG A 391 15.42 14.36 9.88
C ARG A 391 14.55 14.60 11.10
N ASP A 392 14.81 15.66 11.86
CA ASP A 392 14.04 15.96 13.07
C ASP A 392 12.58 16.25 12.74
N TYR A 393 12.34 16.96 11.64
CA TYR A 393 10.99 17.24 11.17
C TYR A 393 10.26 15.96 10.74
N TRP A 394 10.93 15.04 10.03
CA TRP A 394 10.37 13.76 9.60
C TRP A 394 10.01 12.84 10.77
N TYR A 395 10.75 12.91 11.88
CA TYR A 395 10.54 12.06 13.05
C TYR A 395 9.74 12.72 14.19
N LYS A 396 9.41 14.01 14.11
CA LYS A 396 8.79 14.79 15.19
C LYS A 396 7.48 14.20 15.76
N ASP A 397 6.73 13.47 14.93
CA ASP A 397 5.42 12.92 15.30
C ASP A 397 5.42 11.39 15.54
N VAL A 398 6.54 10.71 15.33
CA VAL A 398 6.57 9.24 15.31
C VAL A 398 6.24 8.66 16.69
N ASP A 399 6.87 9.17 17.75
CA ASP A 399 6.68 8.62 19.09
C ASP A 399 5.32 8.98 19.70
N SER A 400 4.83 10.20 19.43
CA SER A 400 3.49 10.62 19.86
C SER A 400 2.42 9.78 19.16
N PHE A 401 2.57 9.56 17.84
CA PHE A 401 1.66 8.70 17.09
C PHE A 401 1.70 7.24 17.56
N ARG A 402 2.88 6.65 17.78
CA ARG A 402 3.01 5.29 18.33
C ARG A 402 2.33 5.12 19.68
N LYS A 403 2.37 6.14 20.54
CA LYS A 403 1.69 6.11 21.84
C LYS A 403 0.18 6.20 21.66
N TYR A 404 -0.27 7.07 20.76
CA TYR A 404 -1.68 7.29 20.48
C TYR A 404 -2.34 6.07 19.83
N SER A 405 -1.70 5.49 18.80
CA SER A 405 -2.24 4.42 17.98
C SER A 405 -2.50 3.12 18.74
N LYS A 406 -1.77 2.88 19.84
CA LYS A 406 -1.97 1.72 20.74
C LYS A 406 -3.41 1.56 21.23
N ARG A 407 -4.16 2.65 21.34
CA ARG A 407 -5.58 2.64 21.77
C ARG A 407 -6.48 1.90 20.77
N PHE A 408 -6.07 1.82 19.52
CA PHE A 408 -6.82 1.25 18.40
C PHE A 408 -6.25 -0.10 17.95
N HIS A 409 -5.22 -0.61 18.61
CA HIS A 409 -4.62 -1.89 18.24
C HIS A 409 -5.63 -3.03 18.48
N LEU A 410 -5.99 -3.70 17.39
CA LEU A 410 -6.74 -4.95 17.41
C LEU A 410 -5.80 -6.13 17.62
N TYR A 411 -4.52 -6.00 17.28
CA TYR A 411 -3.56 -7.10 17.26
C TYR A 411 -2.36 -6.85 18.16
N LYS A 412 -1.73 -7.94 18.60
CA LYS A 412 -0.52 -7.92 19.43
C LYS A 412 0.74 -8.11 18.59
#